data_AF-A0A660PF80-F1
#
_entry.id   AF-A0A660PF80-F1
#
_cell.length_a   1.000
_cell.length_b   1.000
_cell.length_c   1.000
_cell.angle_alpha   90.00
_cell.angle_beta   90.00
_cell.angle_gamma   90.00
#
_symmetry.space_group_name_H-M   'P 1'
#
loop_
_entity.id
_entity.type
_entity.pdbx_description
1 polymer ?
#
loop_
_entity_poly.entity_id
_entity_poly.type
_entity_poly.pdbx_seq_one_letter_code
_entity_poly.pdbx_strand_id
1 'polypeptide(L)'
;MPAKRLDFSKHNLVFDLNEVKRMFSMHTQDCCRHMVKRLLEESMLCDLQHHLQAQWNQRTESRSGYRNGYRERTLLTGFGSLELQVPRDRAGQYKPGCFERYKRVERTVDEGIRSMFIRGVSTHKVGEVLDALFGFKVSASYVSSVTRELDSLVREFENSAIDDDYAFLFIDGIYVRVRYELQEKRMVLLVAYGIRRDGSRKILSFRLAKRESRASYQSFLENLKTRGLKGHKLDLIIMDGSPGLWSAVDEVYADIPHQLCWVHKLRNIGGYCAKRYRKQCVGEAAQIMYAKTPRKAANRFRKWRDKWQSKTPRAVRCLEKDFDKLIPFLEFDPEFHKVIRTTNIIERCFREVRRRLKVMGSFQNSKSCRRIVASLFEYFNIKWTAKINHIKSITKYYQEAA
;
A
#
# COMPACT_ATOMS: atom_id res chain seq x y z
N MET A 1 31.53 -16.36 14.49
CA MET A 1 32.45 -16.97 13.50
C MET A 1 33.35 -15.87 12.96
N PRO A 2 34.68 -16.04 12.97
CA PRO A 2 35.59 -15.04 12.43
C PRO A 2 35.30 -14.87 10.93
N ALA A 3 35.24 -13.63 10.45
CA ALA A 3 35.02 -13.32 9.05
C ALA A 3 36.13 -13.99 8.22
N LYS A 4 35.75 -14.99 7.42
CA LYS A 4 36.67 -15.63 6.47
C LYS A 4 37.14 -14.56 5.49
N ARG A 5 38.41 -14.11 5.58
CA ARG A 5 39.04 -13.30 4.55
C ARG A 5 39.18 -14.18 3.30
N LEU A 6 38.43 -13.87 2.26
CA LEU A 6 38.65 -14.43 0.93
C LEU A 6 39.94 -13.82 0.38
N ASP A 7 41.01 -14.60 0.39
CA ASP A 7 42.28 -14.23 -0.22
C ASP A 7 42.28 -14.67 -1.70
N PHE A 8 41.91 -13.74 -2.58
CA PHE A 8 41.89 -13.97 -4.02
C PHE A 8 43.30 -14.11 -4.62
N SER A 9 44.38 -13.79 -3.88
CA SER A 9 45.76 -13.96 -4.39
C SER A 9 46.18 -15.44 -4.45
N LYS A 10 45.54 -16.31 -3.67
CA LYS A 10 45.73 -17.77 -3.67
C LYS A 10 44.68 -18.51 -4.47
N HIS A 11 43.65 -17.81 -4.95
CA HIS A 11 42.58 -18.37 -5.75
C HIS A 11 42.80 -17.87 -7.16
N ASN A 12 43.72 -18.52 -7.87
CA ASN A 12 43.91 -18.36 -9.30
C ASN A 12 42.58 -18.72 -9.99
N LEU A 13 41.67 -17.75 -10.10
CA LEU A 13 40.64 -17.76 -11.13
C LEU A 13 41.37 -17.58 -12.44
N VAL A 14 41.94 -18.67 -12.94
CA VAL A 14 42.51 -18.74 -14.28
C VAL A 14 41.33 -18.65 -15.23
N PHE A 15 40.98 -17.43 -15.63
CA PHE A 15 40.12 -17.23 -16.76
C PHE A 15 40.96 -17.50 -18.00
N ASP A 16 40.53 -18.46 -18.82
CA ASP A 16 41.15 -18.69 -20.12
C ASP A 16 41.02 -17.39 -20.94
N LEU A 17 42.11 -16.88 -21.48
CA LEU A 17 42.13 -15.69 -22.34
C LEU A 17 41.17 -15.83 -23.52
N ASN A 18 40.94 -17.05 -24.01
CA ASN A 18 39.96 -17.31 -25.05
C ASN A 18 38.52 -17.21 -24.54
N GLU A 19 38.28 -17.60 -23.28
CA GLU A 19 36.99 -17.46 -22.61
C GLU A 19 36.68 -15.97 -22.34
N VAL A 20 37.66 -15.20 -21.88
CA VAL A 20 37.54 -13.74 -21.70
C VAL A 20 37.27 -13.05 -23.03
N LYS A 21 37.99 -13.41 -24.10
CA LYS A 21 37.74 -12.88 -25.45
C LYS A 21 36.34 -13.23 -25.95
N ARG A 22 35.88 -14.46 -25.73
CA ARG A 22 34.51 -14.89 -26.05
C ARG A 22 33.47 -14.07 -25.29
N MET A 23 33.73 -13.75 -24.02
CA MET A 23 32.84 -12.91 -23.20
C MET A 23 32.69 -11.48 -23.72
N PHE A 24 33.73 -10.90 -24.34
CA PHE A 24 33.62 -9.59 -25.02
C PHE A 24 32.75 -9.63 -26.27
N SER A 25 32.56 -10.81 -26.88
CA SER A 25 31.66 -11.02 -28.01
C SER A 25 30.22 -11.37 -27.58
N MET A 26 29.98 -11.58 -26.29
CA MET A 26 28.65 -11.86 -25.74
C MET A 26 27.91 -10.58 -25.39
N HIS A 27 26.58 -10.63 -25.35
CA HIS A 27 25.82 -9.54 -24.76
C HIS A 27 26.17 -9.43 -23.26
N THR A 28 26.30 -8.21 -22.73
CA THR A 28 26.78 -7.95 -21.36
C THR A 28 26.07 -8.80 -20.30
N GLN A 29 24.76 -9.01 -20.46
CA GLN A 29 23.96 -9.81 -19.55
C GLN A 29 24.35 -11.30 -19.56
N ASP A 30 24.68 -11.86 -20.72
CA ASP A 30 25.11 -13.25 -20.85
C ASP A 30 26.53 -13.44 -20.27
N CYS A 31 27.40 -12.45 -20.46
CA CYS A 31 28.73 -12.40 -19.86
C CYS A 31 28.64 -12.39 -18.32
N CYS A 32 27.83 -11.50 -17.74
CA CYS A 32 27.60 -11.46 -16.29
C CYS A 32 27.03 -12.79 -15.77
N ARG A 33 26.05 -13.36 -16.47
CA ARG A 33 25.44 -14.65 -16.11
C ARG A 33 26.48 -15.77 -16.05
N HIS A 34 27.36 -15.85 -17.05
CA HIS A 34 28.45 -16.83 -17.10
C HIS A 34 29.45 -16.65 -15.95
N MET A 35 29.89 -15.41 -15.70
CA MET A 35 30.81 -15.11 -14.59
C MET A 35 30.24 -15.50 -13.24
N VAL A 36 29.00 -15.09 -12.96
CA VAL A 36 28.34 -15.38 -11.68
C VAL A 36 28.16 -16.89 -11.50
N LYS A 37 27.77 -17.61 -12.56
CA LYS A 37 27.71 -19.08 -12.53
C LYS A 37 29.05 -19.70 -12.13
N ARG A 38 30.14 -19.35 -12.84
CA ARG A 38 31.49 -19.89 -12.57
C ARG A 38 31.93 -19.57 -11.14
N LEU A 39 31.75 -18.33 -10.68
CA LEU A 39 32.11 -17.92 -9.32
C LEU A 39 31.35 -18.72 -8.26
N LEU A 40 30.05 -18.97 -8.46
CA LEU A 40 29.25 -19.79 -7.53
C LEU A 40 29.71 -21.25 -7.52
N GLU A 41 29.96 -21.85 -8.70
CA GLU A 41 30.40 -23.24 -8.81
C GLU A 41 31.79 -23.46 -8.19
N GLU A 42 32.76 -22.59 -8.49
CA GLU A 42 34.11 -22.66 -7.92
C GLU A 42 34.10 -22.41 -6.40
N SER A 43 33.29 -21.45 -5.93
CA SER A 43 33.10 -21.21 -4.50
C SER A 43 32.53 -22.46 -3.79
N MET A 44 31.53 -23.12 -4.38
CA MET A 44 30.97 -24.35 -3.83
C MET A 44 31.97 -25.52 -3.83
N LEU A 45 32.86 -25.60 -4.80
CA LEU A 45 33.94 -26.60 -4.85
C LEU A 45 34.98 -26.37 -3.75
N CYS A 46 35.36 -25.10 -3.54
CA CYS A 46 36.25 -24.69 -2.46
C CYS A 46 35.63 -24.99 -1.08
N ASP A 47 34.35 -24.65 -0.89
CA ASP A 47 33.61 -24.97 0.34
C ASP A 47 33.53 -26.48 0.59
N LEU A 48 33.30 -27.30 -0.45
CA LEU A 48 33.28 -28.75 -0.32
C LEU A 48 34.68 -29.31 0.01
N GLN A 49 35.74 -28.79 -0.60
CA GLN A 49 37.11 -29.18 -0.28
C GLN A 49 37.44 -28.92 1.19
N HIS A 50 37.07 -27.75 1.71
CA HIS A 50 37.25 -27.43 3.13
C HIS A 50 36.40 -28.35 4.03
N HIS A 51 35.17 -28.64 3.65
CA HIS A 51 34.29 -29.55 4.38
C HIS A 51 34.87 -30.97 4.45
N LEU A 52 35.46 -31.47 3.35
CA LEU A 52 36.07 -32.80 3.27
C LEU A 52 37.51 -32.87 3.78
N GLN A 53 38.13 -31.72 4.06
CA GLN A 53 39.55 -31.57 4.41
C GLN A 53 40.51 -32.26 3.41
N ALA A 54 40.13 -32.31 2.13
CA ALA A 54 40.89 -32.97 1.07
C ALA A 54 40.60 -32.38 -0.31
N GLN A 55 41.65 -32.15 -1.11
CA GLN A 55 41.54 -31.79 -2.52
C GLN A 55 41.01 -32.95 -3.39
N TRP A 56 40.65 -32.64 -4.64
CA TRP A 56 40.27 -33.65 -5.62
C TRP A 56 41.39 -34.70 -5.76
N ASN A 57 41.04 -35.98 -5.61
CA ASN A 57 41.96 -37.12 -5.68
C ASN A 57 43.15 -37.12 -4.69
N GLN A 58 43.22 -36.19 -3.73
CA GLN A 58 44.31 -36.14 -2.75
C GLN A 58 44.15 -37.20 -1.67
N ARG A 59 45.15 -38.07 -1.50
CA ARG A 59 45.21 -39.00 -0.35
C ARG A 59 45.72 -38.23 0.87
N THR A 60 44.90 -38.17 1.92
CA THR A 60 45.26 -37.54 3.21
C THR A 60 44.54 -38.28 4.34
N GLU A 61 45.22 -38.42 5.47
CA GLU A 61 44.65 -39.05 6.68
C GLU A 61 43.57 -38.18 7.33
N SER A 62 43.63 -36.85 7.14
CA SER A 62 42.65 -35.89 7.66
C SER A 62 41.30 -35.89 6.93
N ARG A 63 41.09 -36.76 5.93
CA ARG A 63 39.89 -36.73 5.08
C ARG A 63 38.64 -37.11 5.90
N SER A 64 37.63 -36.24 5.90
CA SER A 64 36.36 -36.45 6.62
C SER A 64 35.25 -37.13 5.80
N GLY A 65 35.44 -37.31 4.48
CA GLY A 65 34.45 -37.95 3.61
C GLY A 65 34.84 -38.00 2.13
N TYR A 66 33.89 -38.39 1.27
CA TYR A 66 34.09 -38.54 -0.17
C TYR A 66 33.10 -37.72 -0.98
N ARG A 67 33.49 -37.30 -2.20
CA ARG A 67 32.62 -36.61 -3.16
C ARG A 67 31.67 -37.61 -3.83
N ASN A 68 30.48 -37.15 -4.24
CA ASN A 68 29.44 -37.94 -4.90
C ASN A 68 28.81 -37.20 -6.08
N GLY A 69 29.67 -36.71 -6.99
CA GLY A 69 29.27 -35.96 -8.17
C GLY A 69 28.56 -34.65 -7.87
N TYR A 70 27.67 -34.26 -8.79
CA TYR A 70 26.93 -33.00 -8.75
C TYR A 70 25.42 -33.27 -8.78
N ARG A 71 24.64 -32.29 -8.34
CA ARG A 71 23.22 -32.18 -8.64
C ARG A 71 22.95 -30.89 -9.37
N GLU A 72 22.02 -30.93 -10.30
CA GLU A 72 21.64 -29.74 -11.05
C GLU A 72 20.68 -28.87 -10.22
N ARG A 73 20.85 -27.55 -10.34
CA ARG A 73 19.97 -26.57 -9.72
C ARG A 73 19.84 -25.35 -10.60
N THR A 74 18.61 -24.98 -10.91
CA THR A 74 18.31 -23.65 -11.46
C THR A 74 18.17 -22.62 -10.34
N LEU A 75 18.84 -21.48 -10.50
CA LEU A 75 18.76 -20.32 -9.62
C LEU A 75 18.47 -19.06 -10.45
N LEU A 76 17.30 -18.45 -10.25
CA LEU A 76 16.97 -17.16 -10.85
C LEU A 76 17.65 -16.03 -10.08
N THR A 77 18.45 -15.22 -10.78
CA THR A 77 19.17 -14.05 -10.24
C THR A 77 18.79 -12.78 -10.99
N GLY A 78 19.25 -11.63 -10.50
CA GLY A 78 19.12 -10.36 -11.23
C GLY A 78 19.78 -10.33 -12.62
N PHE A 79 20.64 -11.30 -12.95
CA PHE A 79 21.28 -11.41 -14.27
C PHE A 79 20.60 -12.44 -15.19
N GLY A 80 19.62 -13.19 -14.67
CA GLY A 80 18.95 -14.27 -15.39
C GLY A 80 18.97 -15.60 -14.64
N SER A 81 18.43 -16.62 -15.31
CA SER A 81 18.46 -18.01 -14.83
C SER A 81 19.88 -18.60 -14.89
N LEU A 82 20.37 -19.14 -13.78
CA LEU A 82 21.64 -19.87 -13.69
C LEU A 82 21.37 -21.36 -13.55
N GLU A 83 21.92 -22.17 -14.44
CA GLU A 83 21.97 -23.63 -14.29
C GLU A 83 23.28 -24.00 -13.60
N LEU A 84 23.20 -24.33 -12.31
CA LEU A 84 24.34 -24.59 -11.44
C LEU A 84 24.54 -26.10 -11.24
N GLN A 85 25.80 -26.53 -11.30
CA GLN A 85 26.24 -27.84 -10.85
C GLN A 85 26.67 -27.78 -9.39
N VAL A 86 25.77 -28.20 -8.49
CA VAL A 86 26.01 -28.14 -7.04
C VAL A 86 26.72 -29.42 -6.60
N PRO A 87 27.96 -29.34 -6.09
CA PRO A 87 28.73 -30.53 -5.73
C PRO A 87 28.15 -31.19 -4.47
N ARG A 88 28.33 -32.52 -4.36
CA ARG A 88 27.81 -33.34 -3.26
C ARG A 88 28.89 -34.15 -2.57
N ASP A 89 28.72 -34.37 -1.28
CA ASP A 89 29.42 -35.40 -0.53
C ASP A 89 28.60 -36.71 -0.49
N ARG A 90 29.26 -37.82 -0.20
CA ARG A 90 28.64 -39.16 -0.17
C ARG A 90 27.71 -39.34 1.04
N ALA A 91 27.99 -38.65 2.14
CA ALA A 91 27.15 -38.68 3.35
C ALA A 91 25.95 -37.72 3.27
N GLY A 92 25.89 -36.84 2.26
CA GLY A 92 24.83 -35.84 2.09
C GLY A 92 24.81 -34.75 3.16
N GLN A 93 25.92 -34.55 3.87
CA GLN A 93 26.05 -33.59 4.97
C GLN A 93 26.42 -32.18 4.49
N TYR A 94 27.05 -32.07 3.31
CA TYR A 94 27.46 -30.79 2.76
C TYR A 94 26.27 -29.92 2.36
N LYS A 95 26.27 -28.67 2.83
CA LYS A 95 25.25 -27.66 2.51
C LYS A 95 25.97 -26.40 2.01
N PRO A 96 25.77 -26.00 0.73
CA PRO A 96 26.37 -24.79 0.19
C PRO A 96 25.95 -23.55 0.98
N GLY A 97 26.89 -22.65 1.29
CA GLY A 97 26.61 -21.40 2.00
C GLY A 97 26.22 -20.23 1.10
N CYS A 98 26.46 -20.33 -0.21
CA CYS A 98 26.26 -19.24 -1.18
C CYS A 98 24.79 -18.97 -1.55
N PHE A 99 23.85 -19.85 -1.15
CA PHE A 99 22.41 -19.63 -1.32
C PHE A 99 21.61 -20.34 -0.25
N GLU A 100 20.41 -19.83 0.04
CA GLU A 100 19.49 -20.47 0.98
C GLU A 100 19.02 -21.85 0.47
N ARG A 101 18.78 -22.76 1.42
CA ARG A 101 18.29 -24.11 1.11
C ARG A 101 16.91 -24.02 0.44
N TYR A 102 16.72 -24.77 -0.64
CA TYR A 102 15.47 -24.85 -1.41
C TYR A 102 15.00 -23.59 -2.16
N LYS A 103 15.51 -22.38 -1.84
CA LYS A 103 15.15 -21.15 -2.57
C LYS A 103 15.70 -21.12 -3.99
N ARG A 104 14.82 -21.13 -5.00
CA ARG A 104 15.23 -21.10 -6.42
C ARG A 104 15.35 -19.70 -7.02
N VAL A 105 15.07 -18.68 -6.23
CA VAL A 105 15.04 -17.28 -6.68
C VAL A 105 15.80 -16.44 -5.66
N GLU A 106 16.62 -15.52 -6.14
CA GLU A 106 17.35 -14.56 -5.34
C GLU A 106 16.42 -13.55 -4.68
N ARG A 107 16.78 -13.11 -3.46
CA ARG A 107 16.02 -12.11 -2.69
C ARG A 107 15.72 -10.83 -3.47
N THR A 108 16.68 -10.33 -4.26
CA THR A 108 16.50 -9.13 -5.08
C THR A 108 15.38 -9.28 -6.10
N VAL A 109 15.23 -10.48 -6.67
CA VAL A 109 14.13 -10.79 -7.60
C VAL A 109 12.80 -10.87 -6.85
N ASP A 110 12.77 -11.46 -5.65
CA ASP A 110 11.57 -11.47 -4.79
C ASP A 110 11.11 -10.04 -4.42
N GLU A 111 12.06 -9.13 -4.14
CA GLU A 111 11.78 -7.71 -3.93
C GLU A 111 11.17 -7.04 -5.17
N GLY A 112 11.71 -7.36 -6.36
CA GLY A 112 11.15 -6.95 -7.65
C GLY A 112 9.71 -7.46 -7.84
N ILE A 113 9.47 -8.74 -7.57
CA ILE A 113 8.14 -9.37 -7.62
C ILE A 113 7.14 -8.63 -6.71
N ARG A 114 7.53 -8.33 -5.47
CA ARG A 114 6.67 -7.56 -4.53
C ARG A 114 6.36 -6.17 -5.06
N SER A 115 7.37 -5.46 -5.58
CA SER A 115 7.21 -4.11 -6.14
C SER A 115 6.24 -4.11 -7.33
N MET A 116 6.36 -5.06 -8.24
CA MET A 116 5.44 -5.23 -9.37
C MET A 116 4.00 -5.47 -8.89
N PHE A 117 3.83 -6.35 -7.90
CA PHE A 117 2.52 -6.64 -7.32
C PHE A 117 1.86 -5.40 -6.71
N ILE A 118 2.60 -4.62 -5.89
CA ILE A 118 2.13 -3.36 -5.30
C ILE A 118 1.75 -2.33 -6.38
N ARG A 119 2.46 -2.34 -7.51
CA ARG A 119 2.16 -1.48 -8.68
C ARG A 119 0.95 -1.94 -9.48
N GLY A 120 0.35 -3.08 -9.14
CA GLY A 120 -0.90 -3.56 -9.75
C GLY A 120 -0.69 -4.51 -10.91
N VAL A 121 0.50 -5.11 -11.03
CA VAL A 121 0.75 -6.20 -11.98
C VAL A 121 0.12 -7.48 -11.41
N SER A 122 -0.70 -8.19 -12.21
CA SER A 122 -1.29 -9.45 -11.78
C SER A 122 -0.23 -10.54 -11.62
N THR A 123 -0.52 -11.55 -10.80
CA THR A 123 0.41 -12.67 -10.54
C THR A 123 0.88 -13.37 -11.81
N HIS A 124 0.00 -13.52 -12.81
CA HIS A 124 0.35 -14.08 -14.12
C HIS A 124 1.25 -13.15 -14.94
N LYS A 125 0.92 -11.86 -15.00
CA LYS A 125 1.72 -10.86 -15.74
C LYS A 125 3.12 -10.68 -15.13
N VAL A 126 3.28 -10.83 -13.82
CA VAL A 126 4.62 -10.84 -13.19
C VAL A 126 5.47 -11.97 -13.77
N GLY A 127 4.90 -13.16 -13.95
CA GLY A 127 5.62 -14.29 -14.57
C GLY A 127 6.05 -13.98 -16.01
N GLU A 128 5.18 -13.35 -16.81
CA GLU A 128 5.48 -12.92 -18.18
C GLU A 128 6.59 -11.85 -18.23
N VAL A 129 6.57 -10.90 -17.30
CA VAL A 129 7.62 -9.87 -17.20
C VAL A 129 8.97 -10.49 -16.85
N LEU A 130 9.01 -11.42 -15.90
CA LEU A 130 10.26 -12.08 -15.51
C LEU A 130 10.78 -13.00 -16.62
N ASP A 131 9.89 -13.65 -17.37
CA ASP A 131 10.27 -14.43 -18.55
C ASP A 131 10.92 -13.55 -19.61
N ALA A 132 10.33 -12.39 -19.90
CA ALA A 132 10.87 -11.44 -20.87
C ALA A 132 12.21 -10.81 -20.45
N LEU A 133 12.42 -10.55 -19.15
CA LEU A 133 13.64 -9.89 -18.64
C LEU A 133 14.79 -10.87 -18.36
N PHE A 134 14.46 -12.09 -17.93
CA PHE A 134 15.43 -13.03 -17.35
C PHE A 134 15.40 -14.42 -17.99
N GLY A 135 14.53 -14.66 -18.97
CA GLY A 135 14.36 -15.97 -19.61
C GLY A 135 13.83 -17.04 -18.65
N PHE A 136 13.15 -16.64 -17.58
CA PHE A 136 12.63 -17.54 -16.57
C PHE A 136 11.24 -17.13 -16.09
N LYS A 137 10.26 -17.98 -16.41
CA LYS A 137 8.88 -17.79 -15.98
C LYS A 137 8.63 -18.38 -14.59
N VAL A 138 8.40 -17.50 -13.61
CA VAL A 138 7.90 -17.92 -12.29
C VAL A 138 6.40 -18.23 -12.33
N SER A 139 5.96 -19.18 -11.51
CA SER A 139 4.54 -19.52 -11.40
C SER A 139 3.73 -18.45 -10.64
N ALA A 140 2.44 -18.33 -10.95
CA ALA A 140 1.54 -17.44 -10.20
C ALA A 140 1.42 -17.84 -8.71
N SER A 141 1.60 -19.12 -8.39
CA SER A 141 1.64 -19.61 -7.00
C SER A 141 2.89 -19.12 -6.26
N TYR A 142 4.05 -19.09 -6.94
CA TYR A 142 5.28 -18.54 -6.39
C TYR A 142 5.17 -17.03 -6.11
N VAL A 143 4.64 -16.26 -7.06
CA VAL A 143 4.37 -14.82 -6.85
C VAL A 143 3.42 -14.62 -5.65
N SER A 144 2.43 -15.49 -5.49
CA SER A 144 1.50 -15.46 -4.35
C SER A 144 2.17 -15.80 -3.01
N SER A 145 3.19 -16.67 -2.99
CA SER A 145 3.97 -16.95 -1.78
C SER A 145 4.91 -15.80 -1.42
N VAL A 146 5.59 -15.20 -2.40
CA VAL A 146 6.48 -14.05 -2.19
C VAL A 146 5.72 -12.85 -1.65
N THR A 147 4.49 -12.62 -2.15
CA THR A 147 3.63 -11.53 -1.67
C THR A 147 2.94 -11.83 -0.34
N ARG A 148 3.03 -13.07 0.18
CA ARG A 148 2.51 -13.43 1.50
C ARG A 148 3.28 -12.75 2.63
N GLU A 149 4.54 -12.38 2.41
CA GLU A 149 5.33 -11.58 3.35
C GLU A 149 4.67 -10.22 3.63
N LEU A 150 3.82 -9.70 2.73
CA LEU A 150 3.04 -8.48 2.97
C LEU A 150 1.91 -8.68 4.00
N ASP A 151 1.59 -9.92 4.41
CA ASP A 151 0.58 -10.16 5.44
C ASP A 151 1.02 -9.62 6.81
N SER A 152 2.33 -9.57 7.12
CA SER A 152 2.82 -8.93 8.35
C SER A 152 2.55 -7.42 8.32
N LEU A 153 2.83 -6.76 7.19
CA LEU A 153 2.55 -5.34 6.97
C LEU A 153 1.05 -5.04 7.15
N VAL A 154 0.17 -5.89 6.60
CA VAL A 154 -1.28 -5.74 6.78
C VAL A 154 -1.65 -5.83 8.27
N ARG A 155 -1.13 -6.83 8.98
CA ARG A 155 -1.42 -7.02 10.41
C ARG A 155 -0.90 -5.86 11.24
N GLU A 156 0.29 -5.36 10.95
CA GLU A 156 0.87 -4.20 11.61
C GLU A 156 -0.04 -2.98 11.39
N PHE A 157 -0.38 -2.66 10.14
CA PHE A 157 -1.26 -1.54 9.83
C PHE A 157 -2.65 -1.63 10.52
N GLU A 158 -3.25 -2.81 10.54
CA GLU A 158 -4.57 -3.06 11.13
C GLU A 158 -4.56 -3.01 12.68
N ASN A 159 -3.41 -3.26 13.33
CA ASN A 159 -3.34 -3.42 14.80
C ASN A 159 -2.44 -2.42 15.52
N SER A 160 -1.56 -1.68 14.84
CA SER A 160 -0.65 -0.71 15.48
C SER A 160 -1.40 0.33 16.30
N ALA A 161 -0.84 0.72 17.44
CA ALA A 161 -1.42 1.75 18.29
C ALA A 161 -1.59 3.08 17.52
N ILE A 162 -2.64 3.83 17.88
CA ILE A 162 -2.95 5.13 17.31
C ILE A 162 -2.84 6.15 18.43
N ASP A 163 -1.97 7.14 18.25
CA ASP A 163 -1.84 8.27 19.17
C ASP A 163 -3.13 9.08 19.22
N ASP A 164 -3.55 9.53 20.40
CA ASP A 164 -4.75 10.38 20.56
C ASP A 164 -4.44 11.87 20.38
N ASP A 165 -3.67 12.22 19.34
CA ASP A 165 -3.14 13.56 19.08
C ASP A 165 -3.63 14.20 17.78
N TYR A 166 -4.65 13.59 17.17
CA TYR A 166 -5.29 14.09 15.95
C TYR A 166 -6.33 15.16 16.29
N ALA A 167 -6.30 16.27 15.55
CA ALA A 167 -7.29 17.34 15.61
C ALA A 167 -8.48 17.06 14.69
N PHE A 168 -8.23 16.49 13.51
CA PHE A 168 -9.27 16.23 12.52
C PHE A 168 -9.26 14.78 12.09
N LEU A 169 -10.42 14.13 12.14
CA LEU A 169 -10.63 12.77 11.66
C LEU A 169 -11.53 12.78 10.42
N PHE A 170 -11.10 12.13 9.36
CA PHE A 170 -11.88 11.95 8.14
C PHE A 170 -12.23 10.48 7.98
N ILE A 171 -13.51 10.20 7.77
CA ILE A 171 -14.02 8.85 7.53
C ILE A 171 -14.68 8.83 6.15
N ASP A 172 -14.15 7.98 5.27
CA ASP A 172 -14.68 7.84 3.92
C ASP A 172 -14.54 6.40 3.44
N GLY A 173 -15.26 6.05 2.38
CA GLY A 173 -15.34 4.70 1.84
C GLY A 173 -15.21 4.67 0.33
N ILE A 174 -14.58 3.62 -0.21
CA ILE A 174 -14.63 3.32 -1.63
C ILE A 174 -15.08 1.91 -1.92
N TYR A 175 -15.90 1.77 -2.95
CA TYR A 175 -16.29 0.46 -3.42
C TYR A 175 -15.17 -0.18 -4.24
N VAL A 176 -14.86 -1.42 -3.90
CA VAL A 176 -13.88 -2.27 -4.57
C VAL A 176 -14.52 -3.58 -4.98
N ARG A 177 -14.05 -4.18 -6.08
CA ARG A 177 -14.56 -5.46 -6.58
C ARG A 177 -13.62 -6.56 -6.11
N VAL A 178 -14.17 -7.53 -5.39
CA VAL A 178 -13.42 -8.65 -4.81
C VAL A 178 -14.13 -9.95 -5.15
N ARG A 179 -13.40 -10.92 -5.69
CA ARG A 179 -13.90 -12.29 -5.88
C ARG A 179 -14.01 -12.97 -4.52
N TYR A 180 -15.19 -13.51 -4.23
CA TYR A 180 -15.53 -14.20 -3.01
C TYR A 180 -16.40 -15.40 -3.38
N GLU A 181 -15.95 -16.62 -3.05
CA GLU A 181 -16.67 -17.87 -3.38
C GLU A 181 -17.08 -17.94 -4.85
N LEU A 182 -16.12 -17.75 -5.77
CA LEU A 182 -16.31 -17.77 -7.23
C LEU A 182 -17.15 -16.62 -7.82
N GLN A 183 -17.77 -15.78 -6.98
CA GLN A 183 -18.55 -14.62 -7.44
C GLN A 183 -17.83 -13.30 -7.20
N GLU A 184 -17.92 -12.38 -8.15
CA GLU A 184 -17.46 -11.01 -7.95
C GLU A 184 -18.45 -10.26 -7.07
N LYS A 185 -18.01 -9.84 -5.87
CA LYS A 185 -18.82 -9.04 -4.95
C LYS A 185 -18.26 -7.63 -4.86
N ARG A 186 -19.18 -6.66 -4.87
CA ARG A 186 -18.86 -5.25 -4.63
C ARG A 186 -18.82 -5.02 -3.11
N MET A 187 -17.63 -4.81 -2.58
CA MET A 187 -17.36 -4.57 -1.16
C MET A 187 -16.97 -3.10 -0.94
N VAL A 188 -17.06 -2.61 0.30
CA VAL A 188 -16.63 -1.26 0.66
C VAL A 188 -15.32 -1.33 1.45
N LEU A 189 -14.37 -0.50 1.07
CA LEU A 189 -13.15 -0.24 1.80
C LEU A 189 -13.34 1.04 2.61
N LEU A 190 -13.58 0.90 3.91
CA LEU A 190 -13.67 1.99 4.86
C LEU A 190 -12.27 2.48 5.21
N VAL A 191 -12.06 3.79 5.30
CA VAL A 191 -10.76 4.40 5.57
C VAL A 191 -10.91 5.53 6.59
N ALA A 192 -9.98 5.54 7.55
CA ALA A 192 -9.82 6.61 8.53
C ALA A 192 -8.52 7.37 8.25
N TYR A 193 -8.62 8.69 8.18
CA TYR A 193 -7.50 9.58 7.89
C TYR A 193 -7.45 10.68 8.95
N GLY A 194 -6.29 10.89 9.55
CA GLY A 194 -6.08 11.85 10.63
C GLY A 194 -5.17 13.00 10.22
N ILE A 195 -5.45 14.18 10.75
CA ILE A 195 -4.57 15.35 10.72
C ILE A 195 -4.31 15.79 12.16
N ARG A 196 -3.03 15.96 12.51
CA ARG A 196 -2.58 16.46 13.82
C ARG A 196 -2.51 17.98 13.83
N ARG A 197 -2.41 18.56 15.04
CA ARG A 197 -2.26 20.02 15.24
C ARG A 197 -0.97 20.59 14.62
N ASP A 198 0.08 19.78 14.49
CA ASP A 198 1.32 20.16 13.79
C ASP A 198 1.19 20.14 12.25
N GLY A 199 -0.01 19.86 11.73
CA GLY A 199 -0.31 19.73 10.31
C GLY A 199 0.16 18.43 9.66
N SER A 200 0.80 17.53 10.41
CA SER A 200 1.13 16.19 9.92
C SER A 200 -0.14 15.37 9.71
N ARG A 201 -0.08 14.42 8.78
CA ARG A 201 -1.25 13.70 8.30
C ARG A 201 -0.94 12.24 8.03
N LYS A 202 -1.90 11.36 8.30
CA LYS A 202 -1.69 9.90 8.24
C LYS A 202 -3.01 9.17 7.94
N ILE A 203 -2.94 8.12 7.13
CA ILE A 203 -4.02 7.12 7.07
C ILE A 203 -3.86 6.24 8.31
N LEU A 204 -4.87 6.26 9.18
CA LEU A 204 -4.83 5.62 10.50
C LEU A 204 -5.22 4.15 10.43
N SER A 205 -6.25 3.86 9.63
CA SER A 205 -6.79 2.52 9.50
C SER A 205 -7.60 2.37 8.22
N PHE A 206 -7.78 1.13 7.80
CA PHE A 206 -8.75 0.77 6.78
C PHE A 206 -9.40 -0.56 7.13
N ARG A 207 -10.60 -0.80 6.59
CA ARG A 207 -11.31 -2.06 6.76
C ARG A 207 -12.13 -2.41 5.55
N LEU A 208 -11.98 -3.63 5.05
CA LEU A 208 -12.82 -4.17 4.00
C LEU A 208 -14.11 -4.73 4.63
N ALA A 209 -15.25 -4.16 4.28
CA ALA A 209 -16.56 -4.56 4.76
C ALA A 209 -17.48 -4.99 3.60
N LYS A 210 -18.45 -5.87 3.89
CA LYS A 210 -19.40 -6.36 2.88
C LYS A 210 -20.33 -5.26 2.36
N ARG A 211 -20.72 -4.32 3.24
CA ARG A 211 -21.64 -3.22 2.97
C ARG A 211 -21.44 -2.07 3.96
N GLU A 212 -21.91 -0.89 3.58
CA GLU A 212 -22.01 0.30 4.44
C GLU A 212 -23.21 0.16 5.38
N SER A 213 -23.04 -0.59 6.47
CA SER A 213 -24.05 -0.71 7.54
C SER A 213 -23.56 -0.07 8.83
N ARG A 214 -24.49 0.27 9.73
CA ARG A 214 -24.16 0.75 11.08
C ARG A 214 -23.14 -0.15 11.78
N ALA A 215 -23.39 -1.46 11.78
CA ALA A 215 -22.47 -2.44 12.38
C ALA A 215 -21.05 -2.42 11.76
N SER A 216 -20.93 -2.25 10.44
CA SER A 216 -19.62 -2.15 9.79
C SER A 216 -18.85 -0.91 10.25
N TYR A 217 -19.54 0.23 10.37
CA TYR A 217 -18.93 1.49 10.82
C TYR A 217 -18.64 1.48 12.32
N GLN A 218 -19.56 1.00 13.14
CA GLN A 218 -19.38 0.87 14.59
C GLN A 218 -18.16 0.03 14.90
N SER A 219 -18.08 -1.19 14.35
CA SER A 219 -16.93 -2.06 14.56
C SER A 219 -15.62 -1.44 14.07
N PHE A 220 -15.66 -0.62 13.01
CA PHE A 220 -14.49 0.09 12.50
C PHE A 220 -14.04 1.21 13.45
N LEU A 221 -14.98 2.00 13.98
CA LEU A 221 -14.72 3.11 14.89
C LEU A 221 -14.30 2.62 16.29
N GLU A 222 -14.94 1.58 16.81
CA GLU A 222 -14.56 0.92 18.06
C GLU A 222 -13.12 0.37 17.98
N ASN A 223 -12.71 -0.15 16.82
CA ASN A 223 -11.34 -0.57 16.61
C ASN A 223 -10.35 0.59 16.67
N LEU A 224 -10.67 1.75 16.10
CA LEU A 224 -9.85 2.97 16.25
C LEU A 224 -9.72 3.38 17.73
N LYS A 225 -10.86 3.41 18.44
CA LYS A 225 -10.92 3.77 19.87
C LYS A 225 -10.16 2.79 20.76
N THR A 226 -10.23 1.50 20.45
CA THR A 226 -9.48 0.44 21.15
C THR A 226 -7.99 0.56 20.91
N ARG A 227 -7.57 0.92 19.68
CA ARG A 227 -6.17 1.12 19.30
C ARG A 227 -5.54 2.40 19.87
N GLY A 228 -6.34 3.31 20.40
CA GLY A 228 -5.84 4.46 21.16
C GLY A 228 -6.49 5.81 20.83
N LEU A 229 -7.20 5.94 19.70
CA LEU A 229 -7.88 7.18 19.31
C LEU A 229 -9.14 7.38 20.19
N LYS A 230 -8.97 7.84 21.43
CA LYS A 230 -10.07 8.06 22.38
C LYS A 230 -10.91 9.28 22.02
N GLY A 231 -10.31 10.24 21.31
CA GLY A 231 -10.94 11.46 20.84
C GLY A 231 -10.74 12.67 21.74
N HIS A 232 -9.82 12.62 22.72
CA HIS A 232 -9.60 13.73 23.66
C HIS A 232 -9.09 15.00 22.98
N LYS A 233 -8.41 14.88 21.84
CA LYS A 233 -7.87 16.00 21.07
C LYS A 233 -8.55 16.22 19.72
N LEU A 234 -9.58 15.43 19.41
CA LEU A 234 -10.32 15.57 18.16
C LEU A 234 -11.27 16.77 18.26
N ASP A 235 -11.04 17.75 17.40
CA ASP A 235 -11.84 18.97 17.33
C ASP A 235 -13.02 18.80 16.34
N LEU A 236 -12.89 17.95 15.30
CA LEU A 236 -13.95 17.72 14.31
C LEU A 236 -13.79 16.39 13.55
N ILE A 237 -14.92 15.69 13.32
CA ILE A 237 -14.98 14.50 12.44
C ILE A 237 -15.70 14.85 11.12
N ILE A 238 -15.08 14.53 9.99
CA ILE A 238 -15.55 14.86 8.64
C ILE A 238 -15.91 13.57 7.90
N MET A 239 -17.17 13.44 7.47
CA MET A 239 -17.67 12.18 6.94
C MET A 239 -18.74 12.33 5.85
N ASP A 240 -19.08 11.23 5.18
CA ASP A 240 -20.26 11.18 4.31
C ASP A 240 -21.57 11.09 5.12
N GLY A 241 -22.70 11.40 4.47
CA GLY A 241 -24.04 11.40 5.04
C GLY A 241 -24.73 10.05 5.14
N SER A 242 -23.98 8.94 5.17
CA SER A 242 -24.61 7.62 5.31
C SER A 242 -25.23 7.48 6.71
N PRO A 243 -26.53 7.15 6.84
CA PRO A 243 -27.19 7.11 8.15
C PRO A 243 -26.50 6.17 9.15
N GLY A 244 -25.99 5.03 8.66
CA GLY A 244 -25.26 4.07 9.49
C GLY A 244 -23.94 4.60 10.04
N LEU A 245 -23.26 5.50 9.32
CA LEU A 245 -22.03 6.13 9.81
C LEU A 245 -22.32 7.18 10.88
N TRP A 246 -23.32 8.04 10.67
CA TRP A 246 -23.76 9.04 11.65
C TRP A 246 -24.11 8.40 12.98
N SER A 247 -25.02 7.42 12.93
CA SER A 247 -25.41 6.62 14.09
C SER A 247 -24.25 5.95 14.81
N ALA A 248 -23.22 5.50 14.09
CA ALA A 248 -22.06 4.86 14.71
C ALA A 248 -21.10 5.87 15.35
N VAL A 249 -20.99 7.08 14.78
CA VAL A 249 -20.16 8.14 15.36
C VAL A 249 -20.81 8.73 16.60
N ASP A 250 -22.14 8.97 16.56
CA ASP A 250 -22.92 9.41 17.73
C ASP A 250 -22.73 8.47 18.94
N GLU A 251 -22.53 7.17 18.69
CA GLU A 251 -22.32 6.18 19.74
C GLU A 251 -20.86 6.09 20.21
N VAL A 252 -19.90 6.07 19.29
CA VAL A 252 -18.49 5.82 19.64
C VAL A 252 -17.77 7.10 20.10
N TYR A 253 -18.11 8.24 19.51
CA TYR A 253 -17.49 9.56 19.71
C TYR A 253 -18.56 10.63 20.01
N ALA A 254 -19.42 10.35 20.99
CA ALA A 254 -20.62 11.14 21.30
C ALA A 254 -20.36 12.65 21.48
N ASP A 255 -19.26 13.02 22.15
CA ASP A 255 -18.97 14.42 22.50
C ASP A 255 -18.23 15.19 21.40
N ILE A 256 -17.97 14.57 20.25
CA ILE A 256 -17.12 15.15 19.21
C ILE A 256 -17.99 15.73 18.10
N PRO A 257 -17.87 17.04 17.79
CA PRO A 257 -18.56 17.63 16.67
C PRO A 257 -18.24 16.89 15.38
N HIS A 258 -19.26 16.66 14.56
CA HIS A 258 -19.08 16.00 13.29
C HIS A 258 -19.90 16.63 12.17
N GLN A 259 -19.36 16.54 10.96
CA GLN A 259 -19.88 17.27 9.80
C GLN A 259 -19.98 16.41 8.54
N LEU A 260 -20.88 16.85 7.68
CA LEU A 260 -21.05 16.32 6.33
C LEU A 260 -20.00 16.88 5.37
N CYS A 261 -19.49 16.00 4.51
CA CYS A 261 -18.66 16.37 3.39
C CYS A 261 -19.46 17.13 2.31
N TRP A 262 -19.04 18.36 2.01
CA TRP A 262 -19.68 19.17 0.96
C TRP A 262 -19.66 18.51 -0.42
N VAL A 263 -18.58 17.78 -0.78
CA VAL A 263 -18.49 17.11 -2.09
C VAL A 263 -19.58 16.06 -2.26
N HIS A 264 -19.83 15.26 -1.22
CA HIS A 264 -20.89 14.26 -1.23
C HIS A 264 -22.28 14.92 -1.25
N LYS A 265 -22.48 15.98 -0.46
CA LYS A 265 -23.72 16.75 -0.48
C LYS A 265 -24.02 17.34 -1.86
N LEU A 266 -23.05 17.99 -2.50
CA LEU A 266 -23.20 18.58 -3.84
C LEU A 266 -23.51 17.51 -4.90
N ARG A 267 -22.93 16.30 -4.78
CA ARG A 267 -23.27 15.16 -5.64
C ARG A 267 -24.74 14.74 -5.47
N ASN A 268 -25.22 14.66 -4.23
CA ASN A 268 -26.61 14.32 -3.91
C ASN A 268 -27.60 15.37 -4.46
N ILE A 269 -27.29 16.66 -4.26
CA ILE A 269 -28.05 17.78 -4.85
C ILE A 269 -28.13 17.62 -6.37
N GLY A 270 -27.00 17.34 -7.03
CA GLY A 270 -26.95 17.13 -8.47
C GLY A 270 -27.81 15.96 -8.95
N GLY A 271 -27.96 14.90 -8.15
CA GLY A 271 -28.83 13.76 -8.42
C GLY A 271 -30.32 14.11 -8.43
N TYR A 272 -30.75 15.07 -7.61
CA TYR A 272 -32.13 15.55 -7.55
C TYR A 272 -32.46 16.65 -8.57
N CYS A 273 -31.45 17.18 -9.27
CA CYS A 273 -31.63 18.19 -10.30
C CYS A 273 -31.80 17.58 -11.69
N ALA A 274 -32.78 18.10 -12.45
CA ALA A 274 -32.87 17.85 -13.89
C ALA A 274 -31.58 18.30 -14.61
N LYS A 275 -31.19 17.62 -15.69
CA LYS A 275 -29.90 17.82 -16.38
C LYS A 275 -29.67 19.29 -16.78
N ARG A 276 -30.72 19.99 -17.24
CA ARG A 276 -30.68 21.41 -17.63
C ARG A 276 -30.28 22.37 -16.50
N TYR A 277 -30.67 22.07 -15.26
CA TYR A 277 -30.41 22.94 -14.10
C TYR A 277 -29.21 22.50 -13.27
N ARG A 278 -28.78 21.25 -13.41
CA ARG A 278 -27.77 20.61 -12.56
C ARG A 278 -26.50 21.45 -12.38
N LYS A 279 -25.89 21.90 -13.49
CA LYS A 279 -24.63 22.67 -13.45
C LYS A 279 -24.78 23.97 -12.66
N GLN A 280 -25.84 24.72 -12.93
CA GLN A 280 -26.09 26.01 -12.29
C GLN A 280 -26.48 25.84 -10.82
N CYS A 281 -27.43 24.95 -10.52
CA CYS A 281 -27.92 24.72 -9.16
C CYS A 281 -26.80 24.24 -8.22
N VAL A 282 -26.00 23.26 -8.65
CA VAL A 282 -24.86 22.74 -7.87
C VAL A 282 -23.76 23.79 -7.74
N GLY A 283 -23.46 24.54 -8.81
CA GLY A 283 -22.44 25.59 -8.78
C GLY A 283 -22.78 26.73 -7.81
N GLU A 284 -24.05 27.12 -7.74
CA GLU A 284 -24.54 28.13 -6.79
C GLU A 284 -24.62 27.59 -5.35
N ALA A 285 -25.04 26.33 -5.16
CA ALA A 285 -25.00 25.67 -3.85
C ALA A 285 -23.56 25.60 -3.31
N ALA A 286 -22.59 25.31 -4.19
CA ALA A 286 -21.18 25.28 -3.85
C ALA A 286 -20.64 26.65 -3.42
N GLN A 287 -21.32 27.77 -3.65
CA GLN A 287 -20.88 29.06 -3.11
C GLN A 287 -21.11 29.18 -1.60
N ILE A 288 -22.00 28.38 -1.03
CA ILE A 288 -22.33 28.41 0.40
C ILE A 288 -21.11 27.99 1.24
N MET A 289 -20.39 26.93 0.84
CA MET A 289 -19.18 26.43 1.51
C MET A 289 -17.95 27.35 1.41
N TYR A 290 -18.04 28.48 0.69
CA TYR A 290 -17.02 29.53 0.65
C TYR A 290 -17.42 30.76 1.47
N ALA A 291 -18.48 30.66 2.29
CA ALA A 291 -18.78 31.69 3.27
C ALA A 291 -17.67 31.75 4.33
N LYS A 292 -17.40 32.95 4.87
CA LYS A 292 -16.41 33.13 5.95
C LYS A 292 -16.99 32.93 7.34
N THR A 293 -18.32 32.98 7.48
CA THR A 293 -19.01 32.88 8.77
C THR A 293 -20.33 32.12 8.62
N PRO A 294 -20.86 31.49 9.69
CA PRO A 294 -22.15 30.81 9.68
C PRO A 294 -23.29 31.72 9.19
N ARG A 295 -23.32 32.98 9.65
CA ARG A 295 -24.31 33.98 9.22
C ARG A 295 -24.27 34.24 7.71
N LYS A 296 -23.07 34.35 7.12
CA LYS A 296 -22.91 34.52 5.67
C LYS A 296 -23.31 33.26 4.91
N ALA A 297 -23.03 32.07 5.45
CA ALA A 297 -23.48 30.80 4.87
C ALA A 297 -25.00 30.70 4.84
N ALA A 298 -25.67 31.02 5.96
CA ALA A 298 -27.13 31.03 6.07
C ALA A 298 -27.76 32.03 5.08
N ASN A 299 -27.20 33.23 4.95
CA ASN A 299 -27.66 34.21 3.96
C ASN A 299 -27.53 33.69 2.51
N ARG A 300 -26.40 33.04 2.18
CA ARG A 300 -26.21 32.43 0.85
C ARG A 300 -27.19 31.27 0.61
N PHE A 301 -27.42 30.45 1.63
CA PHE A 301 -28.38 29.35 1.57
C PHE A 301 -29.80 29.84 1.31
N ARG A 302 -30.28 30.87 2.03
CA ARG A 302 -31.63 31.45 1.79
C ARG A 302 -31.78 31.95 0.36
N LYS A 303 -30.82 32.74 -0.15
CA LYS A 303 -30.84 33.21 -1.54
C LYS A 303 -30.87 32.07 -2.56
N TRP A 304 -30.11 31.00 -2.31
CA TRP A 304 -30.11 29.81 -3.17
C TRP A 304 -31.45 29.08 -3.09
N ARG A 305 -31.99 28.89 -1.87
CA ARG A 305 -33.30 28.26 -1.63
C ARG A 305 -34.40 28.98 -2.40
N ASP A 306 -34.51 30.29 -2.24
CA ASP A 306 -35.59 31.09 -2.85
C ASP A 306 -35.57 30.99 -4.39
N LYS A 307 -34.37 30.92 -4.98
CA LYS A 307 -34.19 30.75 -6.43
C LYS A 307 -34.54 29.35 -6.94
N TRP A 308 -34.19 28.32 -6.17
CA TRP A 308 -34.25 26.92 -6.64
C TRP A 308 -35.46 26.14 -6.11
N GLN A 309 -36.21 26.67 -5.13
CA GLN A 309 -37.34 25.99 -4.51
C GLN A 309 -38.43 25.64 -5.52
N SER A 310 -38.76 26.55 -6.44
CA SER A 310 -39.78 26.32 -7.48
C SER A 310 -39.29 25.39 -8.59
N LYS A 311 -37.98 25.40 -8.90
CA LYS A 311 -37.40 24.67 -10.04
C LYS A 311 -36.96 23.24 -9.69
N THR A 312 -36.40 23.07 -8.49
CA THR A 312 -35.79 21.82 -8.01
C THR A 312 -36.04 21.61 -6.50
N PRO A 313 -37.29 21.48 -6.04
CA PRO A 313 -37.64 21.43 -4.61
C PRO A 313 -36.99 20.26 -3.86
N ARG A 314 -36.76 19.12 -4.54
CA ARG A 314 -36.08 17.96 -3.94
C ARG A 314 -34.60 18.24 -3.62
N ALA A 315 -33.91 18.96 -4.50
CA ALA A 315 -32.53 19.37 -4.28
C ALA A 315 -32.42 20.36 -3.11
N VAL A 316 -33.39 21.26 -3.01
CA VAL A 316 -33.46 22.23 -1.91
C VAL A 316 -33.67 21.54 -0.57
N ARG A 317 -34.68 20.66 -0.45
CA ARG A 317 -34.89 19.86 0.77
C ARG A 317 -33.68 19.02 1.15
N CYS A 318 -32.94 18.50 0.18
CA CYS A 318 -31.71 17.73 0.41
C CYS A 318 -30.61 18.55 1.10
N LEU A 319 -30.49 19.85 0.78
CA LEU A 319 -29.55 20.74 1.44
C LEU A 319 -30.11 21.27 2.77
N GLU A 320 -31.38 21.68 2.80
CA GLU A 320 -32.04 22.28 3.96
C GLU A 320 -32.01 21.39 5.19
N LYS A 321 -32.37 20.10 5.03
CA LYS A 321 -32.36 19.09 6.10
C LYS A 321 -31.00 18.99 6.81
N ASP A 322 -29.92 19.21 6.08
CA ASP A 322 -28.57 18.87 6.48
C ASP A 322 -27.68 20.11 6.59
N PHE A 323 -28.27 21.32 6.53
CA PHE A 323 -27.53 22.58 6.47
C PHE A 323 -26.61 22.78 7.69
N ASP A 324 -27.14 22.58 8.89
CA ASP A 324 -26.39 22.76 10.14
C ASP A 324 -25.24 21.75 10.27
N LYS A 325 -25.40 20.56 9.67
CA LYS A 325 -24.36 19.52 9.62
C LYS A 325 -23.25 19.82 8.61
N LEU A 326 -23.42 20.80 7.73
CA LEU A 326 -22.45 21.14 6.67
C LEU A 326 -21.52 22.29 7.03
N ILE A 327 -21.88 23.09 8.03
CA ILE A 327 -21.18 24.32 8.39
C ILE A 327 -20.30 24.28 9.67
N PRO A 328 -20.15 23.18 10.45
CA PRO A 328 -19.29 23.20 11.64
C PRO A 328 -17.85 23.66 11.38
N PHE A 329 -17.30 23.37 10.19
CA PHE A 329 -15.98 23.87 9.81
C PHE A 329 -15.83 25.41 9.85
N LEU A 330 -16.92 26.17 9.80
CA LEU A 330 -16.89 27.64 9.82
C LEU A 330 -16.51 28.22 11.18
N GLU A 331 -16.56 27.44 12.26
CA GLU A 331 -16.07 27.82 13.59
C GLU A 331 -14.54 27.82 13.69
N PHE A 332 -13.86 27.19 12.71
CA PHE A 332 -12.41 27.12 12.65
C PHE A 332 -11.83 28.26 11.80
N ASP A 333 -10.51 28.42 11.87
CA ASP A 333 -9.79 29.41 11.06
C ASP A 333 -10.12 29.28 9.55
N PRO A 334 -10.40 30.40 8.84
CA PRO A 334 -10.69 30.38 7.40
C PRO A 334 -9.65 29.70 6.52
N GLU A 335 -8.38 29.67 6.91
CA GLU A 335 -7.33 28.94 6.19
C GLU A 335 -7.53 27.42 6.24
N PHE A 336 -8.22 26.90 7.26
CA PHE A 336 -8.49 25.47 7.41
C PHE A 336 -9.62 25.02 6.51
N HIS A 337 -10.59 25.90 6.25
CA HIS A 337 -11.86 25.58 5.60
C HIS A 337 -11.67 24.76 4.33
N LYS A 338 -10.68 25.13 3.50
CA LYS A 338 -10.36 24.41 2.26
C LYS A 338 -10.03 22.94 2.48
N VAL A 339 -9.36 22.62 3.59
CA VAL A 339 -8.93 21.28 3.97
C VAL A 339 -10.09 20.51 4.61
N ILE A 340 -10.73 21.09 5.63
CA ILE A 340 -11.63 20.33 6.50
C ILE A 340 -13.05 20.22 5.94
N ARG A 341 -13.54 21.12 5.08
CA ARG A 341 -14.94 21.08 4.58
C ARG A 341 -15.29 19.88 3.68
N THR A 342 -14.31 19.03 3.31
CA THR A 342 -14.52 17.85 2.44
C THR A 342 -13.60 16.69 2.82
N THR A 343 -14.00 15.47 2.51
CA THR A 343 -13.15 14.26 2.55
C THR A 343 -12.22 14.11 1.34
N ASN A 344 -12.18 15.12 0.44
CA ASN A 344 -11.41 15.06 -0.81
C ASN A 344 -9.90 14.94 -0.59
N ILE A 345 -9.41 15.18 0.63
CA ILE A 345 -8.01 14.93 0.98
C ILE A 345 -7.61 13.45 0.79
N ILE A 346 -8.55 12.52 0.91
CA ILE A 346 -8.33 11.07 0.73
C ILE A 346 -8.44 10.66 -0.76
N GLU A 347 -9.04 11.48 -1.61
CA GLU A 347 -9.39 11.15 -3.02
C GLU A 347 -8.16 10.73 -3.85
N ARG A 348 -6.98 11.29 -3.56
CA ARG A 348 -5.73 10.87 -4.24
C ARG A 348 -5.39 9.42 -3.92
N CYS A 349 -5.54 8.99 -2.67
CA CYS A 349 -5.30 7.62 -2.24
C CYS A 349 -6.31 6.68 -2.89
N PHE A 350 -7.59 7.06 -2.89
CA PHE A 350 -8.66 6.33 -3.57
C PHE A 350 -8.46 6.20 -5.08
N ARG A 351 -7.90 7.23 -5.73
CA ARG A 351 -7.57 7.17 -7.15
C ARG A 351 -6.47 6.17 -7.44
N GLU A 352 -5.44 6.09 -6.61
CA GLU A 352 -4.39 5.08 -6.76
C GLU A 352 -4.95 3.66 -6.53
N VAL A 353 -5.81 3.45 -5.53
CA VAL A 353 -6.50 2.14 -5.36
C VAL A 353 -7.29 1.78 -6.62
N ARG A 354 -8.07 2.71 -7.16
CA ARG A 354 -8.84 2.51 -8.41
C ARG A 354 -7.94 2.25 -9.62
N ARG A 355 -6.77 2.89 -9.70
CA ARG A 355 -5.79 2.65 -10.77
C ARG A 355 -5.30 1.20 -10.76
N ARG A 356 -5.00 0.64 -9.59
CA ARG A 356 -4.60 -0.78 -9.44
C ARG A 356 -5.74 -1.72 -9.84
N LEU A 357 -6.95 -1.41 -9.37
CA LEU A 357 -8.16 -2.16 -9.73
C LEU A 357 -8.44 -2.16 -11.23
N LYS A 358 -8.26 -1.04 -11.93
CA LYS A 358 -8.52 -0.94 -13.37
C LYS A 358 -7.67 -1.93 -14.18
N VAL A 359 -6.42 -2.16 -13.78
CA VAL A 359 -5.51 -3.09 -14.46
C VAL A 359 -5.82 -4.55 -14.13
N MET A 360 -6.30 -4.82 -12.91
CA MET A 360 -6.61 -6.17 -12.41
C MET A 360 -8.04 -6.64 -12.73
N GLY A 361 -8.96 -5.72 -13.01
CA GLY A 361 -10.41 -5.98 -13.11
C GLY A 361 -11.06 -6.13 -11.73
N SER A 362 -10.76 -7.24 -11.04
CA SER A 362 -11.17 -7.48 -9.65
C SER A 362 -10.07 -8.17 -8.84
N PHE A 363 -10.07 -7.92 -7.53
CA PHE A 363 -9.17 -8.63 -6.63
C PHE A 363 -9.56 -10.11 -6.56
N GLN A 364 -8.58 -11.01 -6.65
CA GLN A 364 -8.84 -12.46 -6.63
C GLN A 364 -9.38 -12.96 -5.29
N ASN A 365 -9.09 -12.26 -4.18
CA ASN A 365 -9.62 -12.51 -2.85
C ASN A 365 -9.40 -11.30 -1.94
N SER A 366 -10.02 -11.33 -0.75
CA SER A 366 -9.92 -10.27 0.25
C SER A 366 -8.50 -10.06 0.80
N LYS A 367 -7.66 -11.11 0.89
CA LYS A 367 -6.27 -10.99 1.35
C LYS A 367 -5.42 -10.19 0.36
N SER A 368 -5.55 -10.49 -0.93
CA SER A 368 -4.88 -9.76 -2.02
C SER A 368 -5.27 -8.28 -2.04
N CYS A 369 -6.56 -7.99 -1.87
CA CYS A 369 -7.06 -6.62 -1.73
C CYS A 369 -6.37 -5.89 -0.56
N ARG A 370 -6.36 -6.49 0.63
CA ARG A 370 -5.75 -5.90 1.82
C ARG A 370 -4.26 -5.65 1.67
N ARG A 371 -3.50 -6.57 1.08
CA ARG A 371 -2.06 -6.39 0.82
C ARG A 371 -1.79 -5.15 -0.02
N ILE A 372 -2.48 -5.01 -1.16
CA ILE A 372 -2.27 -3.88 -2.08
C ILE A 372 -2.68 -2.57 -1.41
N VAL A 373 -3.81 -2.56 -0.70
CA VAL A 373 -4.29 -1.38 0.03
C VAL A 373 -3.32 -0.97 1.14
N ALA A 374 -2.90 -1.91 1.99
CA ALA A 374 -1.95 -1.64 3.07
C ALA A 374 -0.63 -1.10 2.52
N SER A 375 -0.05 -1.76 1.51
CA SER A 375 1.20 -1.29 0.90
C SER A 375 1.08 0.10 0.28
N LEU A 376 -0.06 0.41 -0.35
CA LEU A 376 -0.29 1.72 -0.93
C LEU A 376 -0.46 2.80 0.15
N PHE A 377 -1.21 2.50 1.21
CA PHE A 377 -1.45 3.44 2.30
C PHE A 377 -0.18 3.67 3.12
N GLU A 378 0.63 2.64 3.33
CA GLU A 378 1.93 2.78 3.96
C GLU A 378 2.88 3.63 3.11
N TYR A 379 2.91 3.41 1.80
CA TYR A 379 3.67 4.27 0.88
C TYR A 379 3.26 5.75 1.01
N PHE A 380 1.96 6.04 1.13
CA PHE A 380 1.49 7.40 1.37
C PHE A 380 1.91 7.95 2.74
N ASN A 381 1.80 7.14 3.79
CA ASN A 381 2.22 7.52 5.15
C ASN A 381 3.71 7.88 5.19
N ILE A 382 4.58 7.03 4.65
CA ILE A 382 6.03 7.28 4.54
C ILE A 382 6.30 8.56 3.75
N LYS A 383 5.60 8.75 2.63
CA LYS A 383 5.76 9.95 1.80
C LYS A 383 5.39 11.22 2.55
N TRP A 384 4.40 11.18 3.43
CA TRP A 384 3.92 12.35 4.17
C TRP A 384 4.72 12.67 5.42
N THR A 385 5.62 11.79 5.87
CA THR A 385 6.47 12.03 7.05
C THR A 385 7.36 13.28 6.89
N ALA A 386 7.76 13.62 5.67
CA ALA A 386 8.58 14.81 5.44
C ALA A 386 7.78 16.11 5.70
N LYS A 387 8.34 17.03 6.49
CA LYS A 387 7.73 18.32 6.89
C LYS A 387 7.14 19.14 5.75
N ILE A 388 7.70 19.04 4.54
CA ILE A 388 7.17 19.71 3.33
C ILE A 388 5.73 19.30 3.00
N ASN A 389 5.28 18.15 3.48
CA ASN A 389 3.92 17.63 3.28
C ASN A 389 2.95 18.02 4.41
N HIS A 390 3.41 18.72 5.45
CA HIS A 390 2.55 19.22 6.50
C HIS A 390 1.61 20.29 5.96
N ILE A 391 0.42 20.35 6.53
CA ILE A 391 -0.61 21.30 6.16
C ILE A 391 -0.30 22.61 6.87
N LYS A 392 0.46 23.46 6.18
CA LYS A 392 1.04 24.70 6.74
C LYS A 392 0.05 25.60 7.47
N SER A 393 -1.19 25.73 6.95
CA SER A 393 -2.22 26.55 7.61
C SER A 393 -2.51 26.06 9.02
N ILE A 394 -2.66 24.74 9.19
CA ILE A 394 -2.91 24.10 10.50
C ILE A 394 -1.70 24.25 11.40
N THR A 395 -0.49 23.99 10.90
CA THR A 395 0.74 24.13 11.67
C THR A 395 0.89 25.55 12.22
N LYS A 396 0.67 26.58 11.40
CA LYS A 396 0.83 27.99 11.77
C LYS A 396 -0.13 28.39 12.89
N TYR A 397 -1.41 28.08 12.73
CA TYR A 397 -2.44 28.43 13.71
C TYR A 397 -2.19 27.82 15.09
N TYR A 398 -1.90 26.52 15.17
CA TYR A 398 -1.67 25.88 16.47
C TYR A 398 -0.31 26.22 17.09
N GLN A 399 0.64 26.73 16.31
CA GLN A 399 1.88 27.32 16.84
C GLN A 399 1.67 28.72 17.41
N GLU A 400 0.78 29.52 16.82
CA GLU A 400 0.43 30.87 17.29
C GLU A 400 -0.53 30.84 18.49
N ALA A 401 -1.28 29.74 18.67
CA ALA A 401 -2.25 29.54 19.75
C ALA A 401 -1.68 28.80 20.99
N ALA A 402 -0.45 28.29 20.91
CA ALA A 402 0.27 27.62 22.00
C ALA A 402 1.28 28.58 22.64
#